data_AF-A0A8J1J2X7-F1
#
_entry.id   AF-A0A8J1J2X7-F1
#
_cell.length_a   1.000
_cell.length_b   1.000
_cell.length_c   1.000
_cell.angle_alpha   90.00
_cell.angle_beta   90.00
_cell.angle_gamma   90.00
#
_symmetry.space_group_name_H-M   'P 1'
#
loop_
_entity.id
_entity.type
_entity.pdbx_description
1 polymer ?
#
loop_
_entity_poly.entity_id
_entity_poly.type
_entity_poly.pdbx_seq_one_letter_code
_entity_poly.pdbx_strand_id
1 'polypeptide(L)'
;MATKGVPMPGSLGPAKPATADVQKLCDQVKGEVFKKDGRNLHKFHAVSFATQTVAGTNYIILVESDCQEYFLVKIYVDLHSKVELKGFQKGKNKDTPLALF
;
A
#
# COMPACT_ATOMS: atom_id res chain seq x y z
N MET A 1 26.11 -18.17 4.43
CA MET A 1 25.76 -17.01 5.26
C MET A 1 25.10 -15.98 4.36
N ALA A 2 23.77 -15.84 4.43
CA ALA A 2 23.06 -14.84 3.61
C ALA A 2 23.25 -13.47 4.25
N THR A 3 23.96 -12.58 3.57
CA THR A 3 24.06 -11.17 3.95
C THR A 3 22.65 -10.59 3.96
N LYS A 4 22.13 -10.25 5.14
CA LYS A 4 20.97 -9.35 5.26
C LYS A 4 21.40 -8.02 4.65
N GLY A 5 21.14 -7.84 3.35
CA GLY A 5 21.44 -6.61 2.63
C GLY A 5 20.78 -5.45 3.36
N VAL A 6 21.58 -4.46 3.72
CA VAL A 6 21.08 -3.18 4.24
C VAL A 6 20.08 -2.65 3.20
N PRO A 7 18.82 -2.37 3.56
CA PRO A 7 17.87 -1.81 2.61
C PRO A 7 18.42 -0.47 2.11
N MET A 8 18.77 -0.42 0.82
CA MET A 8 19.25 0.79 0.17
C MET A 8 18.10 1.80 0.13
N PRO A 9 18.35 3.10 0.38
CA PRO A 9 17.35 4.15 0.14
C PRO A 9 16.77 4.01 -1.26
N GLY A 10 15.44 4.07 -1.39
CA GLY A 10 14.75 3.88 -2.67
C GLY A 10 14.53 2.41 -3.09
N SER A 11 15.04 1.40 -2.38
CA SER A 11 14.64 0.00 -2.62
C SER A 11 13.34 -0.34 -1.90
N LEU A 12 12.51 -1.19 -2.52
CA LEU A 12 11.32 -1.73 -1.88
C LEU A 12 11.74 -2.88 -0.96
N GLY A 13 11.34 -2.81 0.30
CA GLY A 13 11.59 -3.85 1.28
C GLY A 13 10.79 -5.14 1.02
N PRO A 14 11.04 -6.21 1.79
CA PRO A 14 10.30 -7.45 1.65
C PRO A 14 8.82 -7.26 1.98
N ALA A 15 7.95 -7.99 1.28
CA ALA A 15 6.52 -8.04 1.56
C ALA A 15 6.26 -8.63 2.95
N LYS A 16 5.33 -8.03 3.67
CA LYS A 16 4.89 -8.43 5.02
C LYS A 16 3.36 -8.46 5.08
N PRO A 17 2.76 -9.27 5.96
CA PRO A 17 1.31 -9.20 6.22
C PRO A 17 0.94 -7.81 6.76
N ALA A 18 -0.21 -7.28 6.35
CA ALA A 18 -0.67 -5.98 6.81
C ALA A 18 -0.89 -5.98 8.33
N THR A 19 -0.51 -4.87 8.98
CA THR A 19 -0.75 -4.63 10.41
C THR A 19 -1.94 -3.69 10.59
N ALA A 20 -2.42 -3.55 11.83
CA ALA A 20 -3.47 -2.59 12.16
C ALA A 20 -3.11 -1.14 11.77
N ASP A 21 -1.83 -0.75 11.87
CA ASP A 21 -1.39 0.59 11.48
C ASP A 21 -1.42 0.79 9.96
N VAL A 22 -1.07 -0.24 9.19
CA VAL A 22 -1.21 -0.22 7.73
C VAL A 22 -2.68 -0.13 7.31
N GLN A 23 -3.57 -0.86 8.00
CA GLN A 23 -5.01 -0.72 7.77
C GLN A 23 -5.49 0.71 8.05
N LYS A 24 -5.05 1.34 9.15
CA LYS A 24 -5.37 2.74 9.45
C LYS A 24 -4.89 3.71 8.37
N LEU A 25 -3.74 3.46 7.75
CA LEU A 25 -3.27 4.26 6.60
C LEU A 25 -4.22 4.10 5.41
N CYS A 26 -4.64 2.87 5.11
CA CYS A 26 -5.65 2.61 4.07
C CYS A 26 -6.98 3.31 4.37
N ASP A 27 -7.45 3.28 5.62
CA ASP A 27 -8.71 3.90 6.02
C ASP A 27 -8.69 5.42 5.84
N GLN A 28 -7.54 6.07 6.11
CA GLN A 28 -7.36 7.52 5.89
C GLN A 28 -7.48 7.93 4.43
N VAL A 29 -7.01 7.09 3.50
CA VAL A 29 -7.06 7.38 2.05
C VAL A 29 -8.27 6.76 1.34
N LYS A 30 -9.05 5.91 2.03
CA LYS A 30 -10.17 5.14 1.48
C LYS A 30 -11.17 6.02 0.72
N GLY A 31 -11.55 7.15 1.31
CA GLY A 31 -12.48 8.10 0.69
C GLY A 31 -11.96 8.67 -0.63
N GLU A 32 -10.65 8.98 -0.70
CA GLU A 32 -10.03 9.49 -1.92
C GLU A 32 -9.93 8.40 -3.00
N VAL A 33 -9.58 7.16 -2.60
CA VAL A 33 -9.55 6.01 -3.52
C VAL A 33 -10.93 5.75 -4.11
N PHE A 34 -11.98 5.71 -3.28
CA PHE A 34 -13.35 5.44 -3.74
C PHE A 34 -13.86 6.55 -4.66
N LYS A 35 -13.57 7.82 -4.32
CA LYS A 35 -13.91 8.96 -5.18
C LYS A 35 -13.21 8.89 -6.54
N LYS A 36 -11.94 8.47 -6.58
CA LYS A 36 -11.16 8.32 -7.82
C LYS A 36 -11.56 7.08 -8.63
N ASP A 37 -11.91 5.99 -7.97
CA ASP A 37 -12.35 4.75 -8.61
C ASP A 37 -13.77 4.87 -9.18
N GLY A 38 -14.62 5.71 -8.58
CA GLY A 38 -15.97 6.02 -9.05
C GLY A 38 -17.00 4.93 -8.76
N ARG A 39 -16.60 3.82 -8.12
CA ARG A 39 -17.50 2.74 -7.67
C ARG A 39 -17.86 2.90 -6.20
N ASN A 40 -19.04 2.42 -5.83
CA ASN A 40 -19.46 2.35 -4.43
C ASN A 40 -18.92 1.05 -3.81
N LEU A 41 -17.68 1.12 -3.34
CA LEU A 41 -17.02 0.01 -2.67
C LEU A 41 -17.39 -0.01 -1.19
N HIS A 42 -17.53 -1.20 -0.62
CA HIS A 42 -17.84 -1.45 0.79
C HIS A 42 -16.60 -2.00 1.52
N LYS A 43 -15.84 -2.88 0.86
CA LYS A 43 -14.64 -3.51 1.41
C LYS A 43 -13.37 -2.76 1.00
N PHE A 44 -12.47 -2.59 1.96
CA PHE A 44 -11.14 -2.00 1.75
C PHE A 44 -10.18 -2.51 2.82
N HIS A 45 -9.74 -3.75 2.67
CA HIS A 45 -8.96 -4.47 3.67
C HIS A 45 -7.50 -4.66 3.24
N ALA A 46 -6.55 -4.12 3.99
CA ALA A 46 -5.13 -4.32 3.71
C ALA A 46 -4.72 -5.77 4.00
N VAL A 47 -4.10 -6.43 3.02
CA VAL A 47 -3.70 -7.84 3.10
C VAL A 47 -2.18 -7.97 3.30
N SER A 48 -1.41 -7.27 2.47
CA SER A 48 0.04 -7.27 2.55
C SER A 48 0.61 -5.90 2.21
N PHE A 49 1.81 -5.61 2.67
CA PHE A 49 2.48 -4.36 2.37
C PHE A 49 4.00 -4.51 2.29
N ALA A 50 4.62 -3.54 1.62
CA ALA A 50 6.05 -3.35 1.57
C ALA A 50 6.33 -1.85 1.69
N THR A 51 7.48 -1.51 2.27
CA THR A 51 7.87 -0.12 2.49
C THR A 51 9.12 0.23 1.68
N GLN A 52 9.21 1.48 1.26
CA GLN A 52 10.37 2.05 0.60
C GLN A 52 10.74 3.34 1.33
N THR A 53 11.97 3.40 1.85
CA THR A 53 12.51 4.60 2.51
C THR A 53 12.92 5.63 1.46
N VAL A 54 12.41 6.85 1.60
CA VAL A 54 12.72 8.05 0.79
C VAL A 54 12.93 9.24 1.75
N ALA A 55 12.67 10.48 1.36
CA ALA A 55 12.53 11.62 2.27
C ALA A 55 11.22 11.54 3.11
N GLY A 56 10.95 10.37 3.69
CA GLY A 56 9.66 9.89 4.16
C GLY A 56 9.56 8.38 3.92
N THR A 57 8.35 7.83 3.93
CA THR A 57 8.12 6.40 3.68
C THR A 57 7.00 6.20 2.67
N ASN A 58 7.29 5.50 1.58
CA ASN A 58 6.25 4.97 0.70
C ASN A 58 5.80 3.60 1.23
N TYR A 59 4.49 3.40 1.31
CA TYR A 59 3.82 2.14 1.58
C TYR A 59 3.16 1.66 0.29
N ILE A 60 3.57 0.49 -0.18
CA ILE A 60 2.90 -0.23 -1.26
C ILE A 60 2.07 -1.33 -0.62
N ILE A 61 0.75 -1.25 -0.75
CA ILE A 61 -0.19 -2.07 0.01
C ILE A 61 -1.12 -2.80 -0.97
N LEU A 62 -1.20 -4.11 -0.84
CA LEU A 62 -2.23 -4.90 -1.51
C LEU A 62 -3.50 -4.84 -0.65
N VAL A 63 -4.57 -4.28 -1.20
CA VAL A 63 -5.84 -4.07 -0.51
C VAL A 63 -6.91 -4.89 -1.20
N GLU A 64 -7.57 -5.77 -0.46
CA GLU A 64 -8.74 -6.50 -0.91
C GLU A 64 -9.96 -5.56 -0.94
N SER A 65 -10.65 -5.56 -2.07
CA SER A 65 -11.89 -4.85 -2.31
C SER A 65 -13.06 -5.82 -2.45
N ASP A 66 -14.21 -5.32 -2.86
CA ASP A 66 -15.36 -6.13 -3.21
C ASP A 66 -15.12 -6.99 -4.47
N CYS A 67 -15.99 -7.97 -4.68
CA CYS A 67 -16.00 -8.83 -5.87
C CYS A 67 -14.69 -9.60 -6.11
N GLN A 68 -13.94 -9.95 -5.05
CA GLN A 68 -12.64 -10.63 -5.14
C GLN A 68 -11.58 -9.85 -5.94
N GLU A 69 -11.77 -8.54 -6.11
CA GLU A 69 -10.80 -7.64 -6.73
C GLU A 69 -9.83 -7.12 -5.67
N TYR A 70 -8.59 -6.87 -6.07
CA TYR A 70 -7.59 -6.23 -5.23
C TYR A 70 -7.11 -4.93 -5.87
N PHE A 71 -6.73 -3.99 -5.01
CA PHE A 71 -6.01 -2.79 -5.39
C PHE A 71 -4.56 -2.90 -4.93
N LEU A 72 -3.65 -2.37 -5.75
CA LEU A 72 -2.32 -2.02 -5.30
C LEU A 72 -2.30 -0.53 -4.99
N VAL A 73 -2.23 -0.16 -3.73
CA VAL A 73 -2.33 1.22 -3.25
C VAL A 73 -0.95 1.72 -2.83
N LYS A 74 -0.59 2.93 -3.26
CA LYS A 74 0.64 3.61 -2.86
C LYS A 74 0.30 4.81 -1.99
N ILE A 75 0.72 4.73 -0.74
CA ILE A 75 0.57 5.78 0.27
C ILE A 75 1.95 6.33 0.60
N TYR A 76 2.07 7.64 0.71
CA TYR A 76 3.27 8.30 1.21
C TYR A 76 3.00 8.85 2.60
N VAL A 77 3.95 8.64 3.50
CA VAL A 77 3.98 9.24 4.83
C VAL A 77 5.23 10.10 4.93
N ASP A 78 5.06 11.40 5.16
CA ASP A 78 6.20 12.31 5.32
C ASP A 78 6.87 12.15 6.70
N LEU A 79 7.95 12.89 6.93
CA LEU A 79 8.70 12.87 8.19
C LEU A 79 7.91 13.43 9.39
N HIS A 80 6.79 14.11 9.14
CA HIS A 80 5.89 14.67 10.15
C HIS A 80 4.59 13.85 10.30
N SER A 81 4.55 12.62 9.77
CA SER A 81 3.40 11.71 9.83
C SER A 81 2.16 12.17 9.03
N LYS A 82 2.32 13.08 8.07
CA LYS A 82 1.25 13.42 7.12
C LYS A 82 1.09 12.29 6.11
N VAL A 83 -0.15 11.84 5.93
CA VAL A 83 -0.52 10.74 5.02
C VAL A 83 -1.06 11.30 3.71
N GLU A 84 -0.55 10.79 2.59
CA GLU A 84 -0.99 11.20 1.25
C GLU A 84 -1.15 10.00 0.32
N LEU A 85 -2.28 9.90 -0.39
CA LEU A 85 -2.44 8.94 -1.48
C LEU A 85 -1.61 9.39 -2.69
N LYS A 86 -0.65 8.58 -3.14
CA LYS A 86 0.11 8.86 -4.36
C LYS A 86 -0.48 8.19 -5.60
N GLY A 87 -1.16 7.06 -5.42
CA GLY A 87 -1.84 6.40 -6.52
C GLY A 87 -2.35 5.01 -6.16
N PHE A 88 -3.11 4.40 -7.06
CA PHE A 88 -3.54 3.01 -6.93
C PHE A 88 -3.70 2.36 -8.30
N GLN A 89 -3.58 1.04 -8.34
CA GLN A 89 -3.87 0.21 -9.51
C GLN A 89 -5.00 -0.76 -9.19
N LYS A 90 -5.92 -0.94 -10.14
CA LYS A 90 -7.08 -1.85 -10.04
C LYS A 90 -6.84 -3.18 -10.77
N GLY A 91 -7.80 -4.10 -10.65
CA GLY A 91 -7.75 -5.39 -11.35
C GLY A 91 -6.60 -6.30 -10.90
N LYS A 92 -6.19 -6.18 -9.64
CA LYS A 92 -5.19 -7.06 -9.03
C LYS A 92 -5.87 -8.27 -8.37
N ASN A 93 -5.05 -9.25 -8.02
CA ASN A 93 -5.46 -10.47 -7.32
C ASN A 93 -4.60 -10.68 -6.07
N LYS A 94 -4.95 -11.68 -5.25
CA LYS A 94 -4.27 -12.02 -4.00
C LYS A 94 -2.76 -12.29 -4.19
N ASP A 95 -2.39 -12.85 -5.33
CA ASP A 95 -1.00 -13.21 -5.66
C ASP A 95 -0.24 -12.10 -6.39
N THR A 96 -0.84 -10.91 -6.55
CA THR A 96 -0.18 -9.78 -7.18
C THR A 96 1.07 -9.39 -6.37
N PRO A 97 2.25 -9.34 -6.99
CA PRO A 97 3.47 -8.92 -6.31
C PRO A 97 3.40 -7.42 -5.97
N LEU A 98 3.93 -7.07 -4.80
CA LEU A 98 4.10 -5.67 -4.40
C LEU A 98 5.24 -5.05 -5.22
N ALA A 99 4.92 -4.06 -6.04
CA ALA A 99 5.86 -3.38 -6.91
C ALA A 99 5.70 -1.85 -6.83
N LEU A 100 6.79 -1.13 -7.11
CA LEU A 100 6.77 0.32 -7.22
C LEU A 100 6.07 0.74 -8.53
N PHE A 101 5.31 1.83 -8.47
CA PHE A 101 4.63 2.46 -9.61
C PHE A 101 4.43 3.97 -9.39
#